data_AF-A0A091LYF9-F1
#
_entry.id   AF-A0A091LYF9-F1
#
_cell.length_a   1.000
_cell.length_b   1.000
_cell.length_c   1.000
_cell.angle_alpha   90.00
_cell.angle_beta   90.00
_cell.angle_gamma   90.00
#
_symmetry.space_group_name_H-M   'P 1'
#
loop_
_entity.id
_entity.type
_entity.pdbx_description
1 polymer ?
#
loop_
_entity_poly.entity_id
_entity_poly.type
_entity_poly.pdbx_seq_one_letter_code
_entity_poly.pdbx_strand_id
1 'polypeptide(L)' 'ADYSQLGFSLRSNIFQDGPLESQSLMKESYTPDVIQKAIWDPKNWHGRRTDELGKWHQKNALNLNLQKAFEDKYG' A
#
# COMPACT_ATOMS: atom_id res chain seq x y z
N ALA A 1 -7.16 24.99 36.50
CA ALA A 1 -7.50 23.59 36.20
C ALA A 1 -6.23 22.79 36.32
N ASP A 2 -6.21 21.84 37.24
CA ASP A 2 -5.00 21.22 37.73
C ASP A 2 -4.49 20.19 36.69
N TYR A 3 -3.25 20.33 36.22
CA TYR A 3 -2.66 19.47 35.16
C TYR A 3 -2.71 17.97 35.54
N SER A 4 -2.79 17.68 36.84
CA SER A 4 -3.02 16.37 37.43
C SER A 4 -4.27 15.67 36.88
N GLN A 5 -5.34 16.43 36.60
CA GLN A 5 -6.62 15.92 36.11
C GLN A 5 -6.55 15.49 34.63
N LEU A 6 -5.71 16.13 33.82
CA LEU A 6 -5.47 15.73 32.43
C LEU A 6 -4.73 14.38 32.33
N GLY A 7 -3.85 14.10 33.29
CA GLY A 7 -3.11 12.84 33.34
C GLY A 7 -3.93 11.64 33.78
N PHE A 8 -5.09 11.85 34.43
CA PHE A 8 -5.95 10.76 34.89
C PHE A 8 -6.46 9.93 33.70
N SER A 9 -7.00 10.58 32.66
CA SER A 9 -7.53 9.88 31.48
C SER A 9 -6.48 9.07 30.70
N LEU A 10 -5.23 9.50 30.74
CA LEU A 10 -4.12 8.80 30.08
C LEU A 10 -3.63 7.59 30.89
N ARG A 11 -3.72 7.64 32.22
CA ARG A 11 -3.23 6.57 33.12
C ARG A 11 -4.32 5.57 33.51
N SER A 12 -5.59 5.96 33.47
CA SER A 12 -6.70 5.15 33.96
C SER A 12 -7.09 4.01 33.02
N ASN A 13 -6.45 3.88 31.86
CA ASN A 13 -6.77 2.89 30.83
C ASN A 13 -8.30 2.77 30.66
N ILE A 14 -8.92 3.88 30.26
CA ILE A 14 -10.40 4.02 30.19
C ILE A 14 -11.02 2.91 29.32
N PHE A 15 -10.25 2.30 28.42
CA PHE A 15 -10.61 1.11 27.67
C PHE A 15 -9.81 -0.09 28.19
N GLN A 16 -10.33 -0.75 29.23
CA GLN A 16 -9.67 -1.91 29.83
C GLN A 16 -9.53 -3.11 28.88
N ASP A 17 -10.27 -3.11 27.76
CA ASP A 17 -10.21 -4.15 26.72
C ASP A 17 -10.17 -3.50 25.32
N GLY A 18 -9.20 -2.60 25.10
CA GLY A 18 -8.86 -2.19 23.73
C GLY A 18 -8.47 -3.41 22.88
N PRO A 19 -8.81 -3.43 21.58
CA PRO A 19 -8.52 -4.59 20.74
C PRO A 19 -7.02 -4.92 20.76
N LEU A 20 -6.70 -6.21 20.93
CA LEU A 20 -5.32 -6.72 21.03
C LEU A 20 -4.47 -6.30 19.82
N GLU A 21 -5.12 -6.10 18.67
CA GLU A 21 -4.52 -5.46 17.51
C GLU A 21 -5.22 -4.15 17.19
N SER A 22 -4.44 -3.09 17.03
CA SER A 22 -4.92 -1.82 16.50
C SER A 22 -5.30 -1.98 15.03
N GLN A 23 -6.60 -2.10 14.74
CA GLN A 23 -7.12 -2.10 13.37
C GLN A 23 -7.88 -0.81 13.07
N SER A 24 -8.01 -0.50 11.77
CA SER A 24 -8.88 0.60 11.36
C SER A 24 -10.34 0.24 11.67
N LEU A 25 -11.12 1.22 12.12
CA LEU A 25 -12.58 1.09 12.31
C LEU A 25 -13.28 0.48 11.07
N MET A 26 -12.75 0.77 9.88
CA MET A 26 -13.21 0.19 8.62
C MET A 26 -13.04 -1.34 8.60
N LYS A 27 -11.86 -1.85 9.01
CA LYS A 27 -11.57 -3.29 9.05
C LYS A 27 -12.41 -4.02 10.09
N GLU A 28 -12.66 -3.40 11.24
CA GLU A 28 -13.50 -3.96 12.30
C GLU A 28 -14.98 -4.05 11.89
N SER A 29 -15.42 -3.19 10.98
CA SER A 29 -16.81 -3.14 10.51
C SER A 29 -17.14 -4.20 9.45
N TYR A 30 -16.14 -4.85 8.87
CA TYR A 30 -16.36 -5.83 7.80
C TYR A 30 -16.55 -7.24 8.33
N THR A 31 -17.43 -7.98 7.67
CA THR A 31 -17.54 -9.43 7.88
C THR A 31 -16.29 -10.14 7.34
N PRO A 32 -15.88 -11.28 7.94
CA PRO A 32 -14.66 -11.99 7.52
C PRO A 32 -14.64 -12.37 6.03
N ASP A 33 -15.79 -12.59 5.41
CA ASP A 33 -15.90 -12.93 3.99
C ASP A 33 -15.51 -11.76 3.07
N VAL A 34 -15.79 -10.51 3.47
CA VAL A 34 -15.38 -9.30 2.74
C VAL A 34 -13.87 -9.17 2.79
N ILE A 35 -13.26 -9.43 3.96
CA ILE A 35 -11.81 -9.41 4.13
C ILE A 35 -11.17 -10.49 3.26
N GLN A 36 -11.70 -11.72 3.26
CA GLN A 36 -11.18 -12.82 2.43
C GLN A 36 -11.29 -12.53 0.93
N LYS A 37 -12.37 -11.91 0.47
CA LYS A 37 -12.52 -11.47 -0.93
C LYS A 37 -11.57 -10.33 -1.30
N ALA A 38 -11.21 -9.49 -0.33
CA ALA A 38 -10.26 -8.39 -0.52
C ALA A 38 -8.80 -8.85 -0.52
N ILE A 39 -8.49 -10.05 0.00
CA ILE A 39 -7.17 -10.65 -0.12
C ILE A 39 -6.96 -11.06 -1.58
N TRP A 40 -6.28 -10.20 -2.33
CA TRP A 40 -5.96 -10.46 -3.73
C TRP A 40 -5.00 -11.64 -3.85
N ASP A 41 -5.34 -12.60 -4.71
CA ASP A 41 -4.41 -13.65 -5.10
C ASP A 41 -3.34 -13.08 -6.06
N PRO A 42 -2.06 -13.00 -5.63
CA PRO A 42 -1.00 -12.46 -6.47
C PRO A 42 -0.77 -13.27 -7.75
N LYS A 43 -1.18 -14.54 -7.78
CA LYS A 43 -1.01 -15.44 -8.93
C LYS A 43 -2.12 -15.26 -9.97
N ASN A 44 -3.33 -14.89 -9.54
CA ASN A 44 -4.51 -14.71 -10.39
C ASN A 44 -4.85 -13.23 -10.68
N TRP A 45 -3.96 -12.31 -10.32
CA TRP A 45 -4.13 -10.89 -10.66
C TRP A 45 -3.78 -10.62 -12.14
N HIS A 46 -4.79 -10.21 -12.91
CA HIS A 46 -4.67 -9.87 -14.33
C HIS A 46 -4.52 -8.36 -14.60
N GLY A 47 -4.51 -7.51 -13.57
CA GLY A 47 -4.25 -6.08 -13.71
C GLY A 47 -2.76 -5.77 -13.86
N ARG A 48 -2.42 -4.57 -14.33
CA ARG A 48 -1.01 -4.16 -14.43
C ARG A 48 -0.39 -4.06 -13.04
N ARG A 49 0.65 -4.84 -12.76
CA ARG A 49 1.43 -4.70 -11.52
C ARG A 49 2.26 -3.43 -11.58
N THR A 50 2.49 -2.77 -10.45
CA THR A 50 3.40 -1.61 -10.38
C THR A 50 4.79 -1.93 -10.97
N ASP A 51 5.24 -3.19 -10.84
CA ASP A 51 6.48 -3.70 -11.44
C ASP A 51 6.51 -3.62 -12.97
N GLU A 52 5.35 -3.67 -13.64
CA GLU A 52 5.26 -3.60 -15.09
C GLU A 52 5.60 -2.19 -15.60
N LEU A 53 5.32 -1.15 -14.81
CA LEU A 53 5.70 0.22 -15.16
C LEU A 53 7.24 0.36 -15.19
N GLY A 54 7.92 -0.23 -14.21
CA GLY A 54 9.39 -0.23 -14.16
C GLY A 54 10.01 -0.97 -15.35
N LYS A 55 9.48 -2.16 -15.67
CA LYS A 55 9.90 -2.93 -16.86
C LYS A 55 9.64 -2.17 -18.17
N TRP A 56 8.49 -1.50 -18.27
CA TRP A 56 8.16 -0.68 -19.41
C TRP A 56 9.13 0.49 -19.57
N HIS A 57 9.44 1.19 -18.48
CA HIS A 57 10.37 2.32 -18.50
C HIS A 57 11.77 1.90 -18.97
N GLN A 58 12.28 0.77 -18.46
CA GLN A 58 13.55 0.21 -18.89
C GLN A 58 13.55 -0.14 -20.38
N LYS A 59 12.48 -0.78 -20.88
CA LYS A 59 12.34 -1.12 -22.29
C LYS A 59 12.27 0.14 -23.17
N ASN A 60 11.58 1.18 -22.71
CA ASN A 60 11.47 2.43 -23.44
C ASN A 60 12.83 3.15 -23.56
N ALA A 61 13.60 3.21 -22.46
CA ALA A 61 14.94 3.80 -22.48
C ALA A 61 15.87 3.07 -23.47
N LEU A 62 15.81 1.74 -23.50
CA LEU A 62 16.60 0.94 -24.44
C LEU A 62 16.17 1.19 -25.90
N ASN A 63 14.87 1.32 -26.16
CA ASN A 63 14.34 1.63 -27.49
C ASN A 63 14.81 3.01 -28.00
N LEU A 64 14.81 4.03 -27.14
CA LEU A 64 15.30 5.36 -27.49
C LEU A 64 16.80 5.35 -27.81
N ASN A 65 17.60 4.61 -27.03
CA ASN A 65 19.02 4.46 -27.30
C ASN A 65 19.28 3.77 -28.64
N LEU A 66 18.49 2.75 -29.00
CA LEU A 66 18.59 2.10 -30.29
C LEU A 66 18.23 3.06 -31.43
N GLN A 67 17.14 3.80 -31.31
CA GLN A 67 16.73 4.80 -32.32
C GLN A 67 17.85 5.82 -32.56
N LYS A 68 18.42 6.38 -31.49
CA LYS A 68 19.54 7.30 -31.59
C LYS A 68 20.76 6.67 -32.26
N ALA A 69 21.10 5.43 -31.93
CA ALA A 69 22.23 4.73 -32.55
C ALA A 69 21.99 4.43 -34.05
N PHE A 70 20.74 4.25 -34.48
CA PHE A 70 20.40 4.14 -35.90
C PHE A 70 20.53 5.48 -36.62
N GLU A 71 20.04 6.56 -36.01
CA GLU A 71 20.22 7.92 -36.54
C GLU A 71 21.71 8.27 -36.70
N ASP A 72 22.53 8.02 -35.67
CA ASP A 72 23.98 8.31 -35.72
C ASP A 72 24.74 7.50 -36.79
N LYS A 73 24.23 6.32 -37.18
CA LYS A 73 24.89 5.43 -38.16
C LYS A 73 24.41 5.59 -39.60
N TYR A 74 23.15 5.96 -39.79
CA TYR A 74 22.50 5.92 -41.11
C TYR A 74 21.85 7.26 -41.50
N GLY A 75 21.86 8.26 -40.61
CA GLY A 75 21.36 9.62 -40.83
C GLY A 75 22.49 10.63 -41.03
#